data_AF-A0A4Y8IKM2-F1
#
_entry.id   AF-A0A4Y8IKM2-F1
#
_cell.length_a   1.000
_cell.length_b   1.000
_cell.length_c   1.000
_cell.angle_alpha   90.00
_cell.angle_beta   90.00
_cell.angle_gamma   90.00
#
_symmetry.space_group_name_H-M   'P 1'
#
loop_
_entity.id
_entity.type
_entity.pdbx_description
1 polymer ?
#
loop_
_entity_poly.entity_id
_entity_poly.type
_entity_poly.pdbx_seq_one_letter_code
_entity_poly.pdbx_strand_id
1 'polypeptide(L)' 'MLARILTYLFIGGLLIAAVAVSAPQYLTYLWMAFGVLFIIGLGYLAVVYAKRVFMMLKNMKHE' A
#
# COMPACT_ATOMS: atom_id res chain seq x y z
N MET A 1 18.63 8.79 0.68
CA MET A 1 17.33 8.12 0.42
C MET A 1 16.20 8.68 1.28
N LEU A 2 16.43 8.92 2.58
CA LEU A 2 15.43 9.45 3.50
C LEU A 2 14.79 10.77 3.03
N ALA A 3 15.59 11.72 2.53
CA ALA A 3 15.08 12.97 1.96
C ALA A 3 14.12 12.74 0.77
N ARG A 4 14.40 11.75 -0.11
CA ARG A 4 13.51 11.44 -1.23
C ARG A 4 12.16 10.88 -0.76
N ILE A 5 12.18 10.01 0.25
CA ILE A 5 10.97 9.45 0.86
C ILE A 5 10.12 10.58 1.47
N LEU A 6 10.75 11.48 2.22
CA LEU A 6 10.10 12.68 2.77
C LEU A 6 9.50 13.56 1.66
N THR A 7 10.22 13.80 0.58
CA THR A 7 9.71 14.56 -0.57
C THR A 7 8.46 13.90 -1.16
N TYR A 8 8.47 12.59 -1.41
CA TYR A 8 7.30 11.89 -1.94
C TYR A 8 6.11 11.92 -0.98
N LEU A 9 6.37 11.82 0.34
CA LEU A 9 5.33 11.89 1.35
C LEU A 9 4.71 13.29 1.42
N PHE A 10 5.53 14.35 1.35
CA PHE A 10 5.05 15.73 1.27
C PHE A 10 4.24 16.00 0.01
N ILE A 11 4.72 15.55 -1.16
CA ILE A 11 4.00 15.72 -2.43
C ILE A 11 2.65 15.00 -2.38
N GLY A 12 2.62 13.75 -1.90
CA GLY A 12 1.38 12.99 -1.75
C GLY A 12 0.40 13.67 -0.79
N GLY A 13 0.87 14.13 0.36
CA GLY A 13 0.05 14.86 1.33
C GLY A 13 -0.51 16.17 0.77
N LEU A 14 0.31 16.93 0.05
CA LEU A 14 -0.11 18.18 -0.60
C LEU A 14 -1.16 17.94 -1.69
N LEU A 15 -1.04 16.86 -2.47
CA LEU A 15 -2.05 16.49 -3.47
C LEU A 15 -3.39 16.15 -2.81
N ILE A 16 -3.38 15.41 -1.69
CA ILE A 16 -4.60 15.10 -0.93
C ILE A 16 -5.22 16.38 -0.37
N ALA A 17 -4.39 17.27 0.22
CA ALA A 17 -4.85 18.55 0.75
C ALA A 17 -5.44 19.45 -0.35
N ALA A 18 -4.81 19.50 -1.53
CA ALA A 18 -5.31 20.24 -2.68
C ALA A 18 -6.69 19.74 -3.12
N VAL A 19 -6.90 18.42 -3.18
CA VAL A 19 -8.21 17.82 -3.51
C VAL A 19 -9.25 18.13 -2.42
N ALA A 20 -8.86 18.05 -1.14
CA ALA A 20 -9.76 18.34 -0.03
C ALA A 20 -10.29 19.79 -0.04
N VAL A 21 -9.46 20.76 -0.45
CA VAL A 21 -9.85 22.18 -0.52
C VAL A 21 -10.56 22.52 -1.83
N SER A 22 -10.02 22.08 -2.96
CA SER A 22 -10.53 22.48 -4.29
C SER A 22 -11.74 21.70 -4.76
N ALA A 23 -11.87 20.44 -4.36
CA ALA A 23 -12.90 19.55 -4.86
C ALA A 23 -13.27 18.45 -3.82
N PRO A 24 -13.83 18.85 -2.66
CA PRO A 24 -14.10 17.94 -1.54
C PRO A 24 -15.02 16.77 -1.91
N GLN A 25 -15.91 16.94 -2.89
CA GLN A 25 -16.76 15.86 -3.40
C GLN A 25 -15.96 14.67 -3.96
N TYR A 26 -14.72 14.89 -4.41
CA TYR A 26 -13.86 13.83 -4.93
C TYR A 26 -13.01 13.16 -3.85
N LEU A 27 -12.96 13.71 -2.64
CA LEU A 27 -12.13 13.20 -1.55
C LEU A 27 -12.50 11.76 -1.19
N THR A 28 -13.80 11.43 -1.17
CA THR A 28 -14.26 10.06 -0.90
C THR A 28 -13.81 9.07 -1.97
N TYR A 29 -13.85 9.45 -3.26
CA TYR A 29 -13.35 8.60 -4.35
C TYR A 29 -11.84 8.42 -4.28
N LEU A 30 -11.11 9.47 -3.90
CA LEU A 30 -9.65 9.42 -3.69
C LEU A 30 -9.30 8.43 -2.56
N TRP A 31 -10.03 8.48 -1.44
CA TRP A 31 -9.86 7.53 -0.34
C TRP A 31 -10.19 6.09 -0.74
N MET A 32 -11.26 5.88 -1.52
CA MET A 32 -11.56 4.55 -2.06
C MET A 32 -10.42 4.03 -2.95
N ALA A 33 -9.87 4.87 -3.83
CA ALA A 33 -8.75 4.49 -4.69
C ALA A 33 -7.52 4.08 -3.88
N PHE A 34 -7.15 4.87 -2.85
CA PHE A 34 -6.06 4.50 -1.94
C PHE A 34 -6.35 3.21 -1.16
N GLY A 35 -7.58 3.03 -0.70
CA GLY A 35 -8.00 1.81 -0.01
C GLY A 35 -7.87 0.56 -0.88
N VAL A 36 -8.33 0.63 -2.14
CA VAL A 36 -8.21 -0.48 -3.10
C VAL A 36 -6.73 -0.79 -3.39
N LEU A 37 -5.91 0.24 -3.67
CA LEU A 37 -4.48 0.05 -3.89
C LEU A 37 -3.79 -0.59 -2.68
N PHE A 38 -4.17 -0.16 -1.47
CA PHE A 38 -3.63 -0.70 -0.22
C PHE A 38 -4.02 -2.18 -0.03
N ILE A 39 -5.29 -2.54 -0.25
CA ILE A 39 -5.77 -3.92 -0.15
C ILE A 39 -5.06 -4.83 -1.17
N ILE A 40 -4.88 -4.36 -2.42
CA ILE A 40 -4.17 -5.12 -3.45
C ILE A 40 -2.71 -5.35 -3.04
N GLY A 41 -2.04 -4.30 -2.55
CA GLY A 41 -0.67 -4.39 -2.06
C GLY A 41 -0.52 -5.39 -0.92
N LEU A 42 -1.40 -5.29 0.09
CA LEU A 42 -1.43 -6.24 1.21
C LEU A 42 -1.75 -7.66 0.78
N GLY A 43 -2.72 -7.85 -0.12
CA GLY A 43 -3.08 -9.16 -0.65
C GLY A 43 -1.91 -9.82 -1.38
N TYR A 44 -1.19 -9.06 -2.21
CA TYR A 44 0.02 -9.55 -2.87
C TYR A 44 1.10 -9.96 -1.87
N LEU A 45 1.40 -9.10 -0.89
CA LEU A 45 2.35 -9.40 0.19
C LEU A 45 1.94 -10.66 0.96
N ALA A 46 0.68 -10.78 1.35
CA ALA A 46 0.15 -11.94 2.06
C ALA A 46 0.36 -13.24 1.27
N VAL A 47 0.10 -13.24 -0.04
CA VAL A 47 0.34 -14.40 -0.91
C VAL A 47 1.82 -14.75 -1.00
N VAL A 48 2.70 -13.74 -1.16
CA VAL A 48 4.16 -13.94 -1.22
C VAL A 48 4.68 -14.57 0.08
N TYR A 49 4.27 -14.04 1.23
CA TYR A 49 4.67 -14.58 2.52
C TYR A 49 4.06 -15.95 2.80
N ALA A 50 2.79 -16.17 2.47
CA ALA A 50 2.14 -17.46 2.61
C ALA A 50 2.88 -18.54 1.80
N LYS A 51 3.21 -18.26 0.53
CA LYS A 51 4.02 -19.18 -0.30
C LYS A 51 5.36 -19.50 0.34
N ARG A 52 6.04 -18.51 0.91
CA ARG A 52 7.33 -18.68 1.59
C ARG A 52 7.19 -19.58 2.83
N VAL A 53 6.15 -19.38 3.63
CA VAL A 53 5.86 -20.20 4.82
C VAL A 53 5.52 -21.63 4.43
N PHE A 54 4.67 -21.85 3.43
CA PHE A 54 4.35 -23.19 2.94
C PHE A 54 5.58 -23.93 2.41
N MET A 55 6.48 -23.23 1.73
CA MET A 55 7.74 -23.81 1.24
C MET A 55 8.67 -24.21 2.39
N MET A 56 8.81 -23.37 3.42
CA MET A 56 9.58 -23.70 4.63
C MET A 56 8.99 -24.91 5.36
N LEU A 57 7.67 -24.94 5.57
CA LEU A 57 6.97 -26.07 6.20
C LEU A 57 7.13 -27.37 5.40
N LYS A 58 7.11 -27.30 4.07
CA LYS A 58 7.32 -28.47 3.21
C LYS A 58 8.75 -29.01 3.34
N ASN A 59 9.75 -28.14 3.43
CA ASN A 59 11.14 -28.55 3.58
C ASN A 59 11.41 -29.17 4.96
N MET A 60 10.80 -28.65 6.02
CA MET A 60 10.92 -29.22 7.38
C MET A 60 10.27 -30.59 7.54
N LYS A 61 9.26 -30.93 6.73
CA LYS A 61 8.58 -32.23 6.80
C LYS A 61 9.34 -33.36 6.08
N HIS A 62 10.37 -33.01 5.31
CA HIS A 62 11.19 -33.94 4.54
C HIS A 62 12.56 -34.22 5.20
N GLU A 63 12.87 -33.58 6.32
CA GLU A 63 13.90 -34.00 7.29
C GLU A 63 13.26 -34.84 8.39
#